data_AF-G9ETY0-F1
#
_entry.id   AF-G9ETY0-F1
#
_cell.length_a   1.000
_cell.length_b   1.000
_cell.length_c   1.000
_cell.angle_alpha   90.00
_cell.angle_beta   90.00
_cell.angle_gamma   90.00
#
_symmetry.space_group_name_H-M   'P 1'
#
loop_
_entity.id
_entity.type
_entity.pdbx_description
1 polymer ?
#
loop_
_entity_poly.entity_id
_entity_poly.type
_entity_poly.pdbx_seq_one_letter_code
_entity_poly.pdbx_strand_id
1 'polypeptide(L)'
;MNSIDAVISWVDGYDPAYQQKLRAFCAQQGIEPHTAVEPTRIHQRNEIHYCLHALRRFAPWIRTIYIITNQQIPPTVTALQGTEFGNKIKIIDQNELLLKFDTRSPVFNSLSVEWLIWHIKGLSNRFLYLNDDFFIIRDVTPADFFRNDRIVLRGEWKIQAAQKWSYQIKKRLYNWLGDIDPKPKTDPHRSWQEKSAQLAGWHKQFYLLPHAPFSLIKETFEEYITQDSQLFIENIRYPFRHPDQVSSIPLMVHLEMKRQRTVYDSNYQAIMVNGATHPFKKIKSRLNHAYNNRHVAFICMQSIDQAPPMVQEYMLNWLQQCIE
;
A
#
# COMPACT_ATOMS: atom_id res chain seq x y z
N MET A 1 23.02 -7.96 -12.89
CA MET A 1 22.00 -7.00 -12.42
C MET A 1 21.33 -7.59 -11.19
N ASN A 2 21.18 -6.82 -10.11
CA ASN A 2 20.47 -7.29 -8.92
C ASN A 2 19.00 -7.55 -9.30
N SER A 3 18.49 -8.74 -8.99
CA SER A 3 17.10 -9.11 -9.26
C SER A 3 16.14 -8.18 -8.53
N ILE A 4 15.03 -7.84 -9.19
CA ILE A 4 13.94 -7.07 -8.57
C ILE A 4 12.65 -7.87 -8.70
N ASP A 5 11.95 -8.00 -7.58
CA ASP A 5 10.66 -8.66 -7.49
C ASP A 5 9.53 -7.64 -7.28
N ALA A 6 8.29 -8.09 -7.42
CA ALA A 6 7.12 -7.35 -6.95
C ALA A 6 6.38 -8.16 -5.89
N VAL A 7 5.78 -7.47 -4.94
CA VAL A 7 4.88 -8.00 -3.92
C VAL A 7 3.57 -7.24 -4.02
N ILE A 8 2.47 -7.95 -4.23
CA ILE A 8 1.12 -7.40 -4.32
C ILE A 8 0.32 -7.95 -3.14
N SER A 9 -0.28 -7.09 -2.33
CA SER A 9 -1.31 -7.53 -1.37
C SER A 9 -2.68 -7.47 -2.02
N TRP A 10 -3.44 -8.55 -1.94
CA TRP A 10 -4.77 -8.66 -2.55
C TRP A 10 -5.71 -9.54 -1.71
N VAL A 11 -7.00 -9.20 -1.73
CA VAL A 11 -8.06 -10.01 -1.13
C VAL A 11 -9.34 -9.87 -1.96
N ASP A 12 -10.11 -10.94 -2.03
CA ASP A 12 -11.48 -10.90 -2.56
C ASP A 12 -12.51 -10.98 -1.43
N GLY A 13 -13.16 -9.86 -1.15
CA GLY A 13 -14.22 -9.73 -0.18
C GLY A 13 -15.54 -10.34 -0.60
N TYR A 14 -15.71 -10.72 -1.88
CA TYR A 14 -16.88 -11.43 -2.39
C TYR A 14 -16.76 -12.95 -2.25
N ASP A 15 -15.57 -13.46 -1.92
CA ASP A 15 -15.36 -14.89 -1.66
C ASP A 15 -16.19 -15.36 -0.45
N PRO A 16 -17.11 -16.34 -0.62
CA PRO A 16 -17.92 -16.88 0.46
C PRO A 16 -17.10 -17.42 1.64
N ALA A 17 -15.96 -18.05 1.39
CA ALA A 17 -15.10 -18.61 2.44
C ALA A 17 -14.47 -17.48 3.28
N TYR A 18 -14.00 -16.42 2.61
CA TYR A 18 -13.49 -15.22 3.28
C TYR A 18 -14.58 -14.53 4.12
N GLN A 19 -15.78 -14.34 3.56
CA GLN A 19 -16.91 -13.75 4.26
C GLN A 19 -17.33 -14.56 5.47
N GLN A 20 -17.37 -15.89 5.35
CA GLN A 20 -17.68 -16.78 6.46
C GLN A 20 -16.63 -16.67 7.57
N LYS A 21 -15.34 -16.66 7.22
CA LYS A 21 -14.25 -16.50 8.19
C LYS A 21 -14.35 -15.16 8.92
N LEU A 22 -14.58 -14.07 8.18
CA LEU A 22 -14.74 -12.73 8.74
C LEU A 22 -15.95 -12.67 9.69
N ARG A 23 -17.13 -13.15 9.25
CA ARG A 23 -18.36 -13.15 10.06
C ARG A 23 -18.20 -13.99 11.33
N ALA A 24 -17.61 -15.18 11.22
CA ALA A 24 -17.39 -16.05 12.37
C ALA A 24 -16.46 -15.39 13.40
N PHE A 25 -15.36 -14.77 12.95
CA PHE A 25 -14.45 -14.06 13.84
C PHE A 25 -15.12 -12.83 14.48
N CYS A 26 -15.82 -12.02 13.69
CA CYS A 26 -16.58 -10.87 14.18
C CYS A 26 -17.62 -11.27 15.24
N ALA A 27 -18.38 -12.33 15.00
CA ALA A 27 -19.37 -12.85 15.95
C ALA A 27 -18.72 -13.31 17.27
N GLN A 28 -17.55 -13.96 17.22
CA GLN A 28 -16.80 -14.35 18.42
C GLN A 28 -16.30 -13.14 19.23
N GLN A 29 -15.99 -12.03 18.56
CA GLN A 29 -15.54 -10.80 19.20
C GLN A 29 -16.69 -9.85 19.60
N GLY A 30 -17.93 -10.17 19.25
CA GLY A 30 -19.08 -9.27 19.47
C GLY A 30 -19.01 -7.99 18.63
N ILE A 31 -18.40 -8.04 17.45
CA ILE A 31 -18.20 -6.90 16.55
C ILE A 31 -19.05 -7.09 15.29
N GLU A 32 -19.67 -6.02 14.82
CA GLU A 32 -20.34 -6.03 13.53
C GLU A 32 -19.33 -5.99 12.36
N PRO A 33 -19.41 -6.90 11.36
CA PRO A 33 -18.41 -6.99 10.30
C PRO A 33 -18.16 -5.68 9.52
N HIS A 34 -19.20 -4.90 9.27
CA HIS A 34 -19.10 -3.62 8.55
C HIS A 34 -18.41 -2.53 9.38
N THR A 35 -18.38 -2.67 10.70
CA THR A 35 -17.63 -1.80 11.62
C THR A 35 -16.17 -2.24 11.70
N ALA A 36 -15.90 -3.54 11.55
CA ALA A 36 -14.56 -4.11 11.60
C ALA A 36 -13.74 -3.84 10.32
N VAL A 37 -14.37 -3.95 9.15
CA VAL A 37 -13.72 -3.79 7.86
C VAL A 37 -14.60 -2.96 6.92
N GLU A 38 -14.06 -1.82 6.46
CA GLU A 38 -14.70 -1.02 5.43
C GLU A 38 -14.85 -1.83 4.13
N PRO A 39 -16.03 -1.88 3.49
CA PRO A 39 -16.26 -2.70 2.29
C PRO A 39 -15.22 -2.49 1.18
N THR A 40 -14.84 -1.24 0.91
CA THR A 40 -13.84 -0.89 -0.12
C THR A 40 -12.43 -1.42 0.15
N ARG A 41 -12.16 -1.95 1.34
CA ARG A 41 -10.86 -2.57 1.69
C ARG A 41 -10.78 -4.03 1.29
N ILE A 42 -11.92 -4.63 0.98
CA ILE A 42 -12.02 -6.05 0.65
C ILE A 42 -12.74 -6.27 -0.68
N HIS A 43 -13.63 -5.38 -1.10
CA HIS A 43 -14.28 -5.49 -2.41
C HIS A 43 -13.31 -5.16 -3.53
N GLN A 44 -13.48 -5.90 -4.63
CA GLN A 44 -12.68 -5.75 -5.83
C GLN A 44 -13.56 -5.68 -7.08
N ARG A 45 -13.12 -4.91 -8.07
CA ARG A 45 -13.65 -4.76 -9.43
C ARG A 45 -12.60 -5.16 -10.47
N ASN A 46 -11.92 -6.29 -10.23
CA ASN A 46 -10.91 -6.86 -11.12
C ASN A 46 -9.61 -6.02 -11.21
N GLU A 47 -9.31 -5.19 -10.22
CA GLU A 47 -8.11 -4.34 -10.18
C GLU A 47 -6.83 -5.17 -10.31
N ILE A 48 -6.78 -6.35 -9.66
CA ILE A 48 -5.65 -7.28 -9.76
C ILE A 48 -5.34 -7.70 -11.22
N HIS A 49 -6.37 -7.78 -12.08
CA HIS A 49 -6.16 -8.06 -13.50
C HIS A 49 -5.32 -6.98 -14.16
N TYR A 50 -5.78 -5.73 -14.04
CA TYR A 50 -5.10 -4.57 -14.62
C TYR A 50 -3.72 -4.35 -13.97
N CYS A 51 -3.57 -4.62 -12.67
CA CYS A 51 -2.28 -4.53 -11.99
C CYS A 51 -1.26 -5.52 -12.59
N LEU A 52 -1.65 -6.80 -12.76
CA LEU A 52 -0.78 -7.81 -13.36
C LEU A 52 -0.47 -7.51 -14.84
N HIS A 53 -1.47 -7.08 -15.61
CA HIS A 53 -1.27 -6.71 -17.02
C HIS A 53 -0.38 -5.47 -17.17
N ALA A 54 -0.49 -4.50 -16.26
CA ALA A 54 0.40 -3.33 -16.20
C ALA A 54 1.84 -3.74 -15.91
N LEU A 55 2.08 -4.62 -14.94
CA LEU A 55 3.43 -5.14 -14.66
C LEU A 55 4.00 -5.90 -15.86
N ARG A 56 3.19 -6.73 -16.51
CA ARG A 56 3.57 -7.48 -17.72
C ARG A 56 4.04 -6.56 -18.84
N ARG A 57 3.30 -5.47 -19.08
CA ARG A 57 3.55 -4.53 -20.18
C ARG A 57 4.68 -3.56 -19.88
N PHE A 58 4.61 -2.90 -18.73
CA PHE A 58 5.42 -1.72 -18.44
C PHE A 58 6.63 -1.99 -17.53
N ALA A 59 6.68 -3.14 -16.87
CA ALA A 59 7.80 -3.56 -16.02
C ALA A 59 8.21 -5.03 -16.27
N PRO A 60 8.46 -5.44 -17.54
CA PRO A 60 8.73 -6.84 -17.89
C PRO A 60 10.03 -7.39 -17.26
N TRP A 61 10.92 -6.50 -16.81
CA TRP A 61 12.17 -6.82 -16.13
C TRP A 61 11.98 -7.37 -14.71
N ILE A 62 10.77 -7.31 -14.14
CA ILE A 62 10.46 -7.94 -12.86
C ILE A 62 10.69 -9.45 -12.97
N ARG A 63 11.42 -10.00 -11.99
CA ARG A 63 11.82 -11.41 -11.96
C ARG A 63 10.71 -12.30 -11.43
N THR A 64 10.15 -11.98 -10.27
CA THR A 64 9.09 -12.76 -9.61
C THR A 64 8.05 -11.82 -9.04
N ILE A 65 6.77 -12.18 -9.19
CA ILE A 65 5.63 -11.44 -8.65
C ILE A 65 5.00 -12.31 -7.56
N TYR A 66 5.13 -11.88 -6.32
CA TYR A 66 4.49 -12.52 -5.18
C TYR A 66 3.16 -11.85 -4.92
N ILE A 67 2.08 -12.62 -4.87
CA ILE A 67 0.75 -12.10 -4.51
C ILE A 67 0.41 -12.69 -3.15
N ILE A 68 0.36 -11.83 -2.13
CA ILE A 68 -0.08 -12.23 -0.80
C ILE A 68 -1.61 -12.21 -0.79
N THR A 69 -2.20 -13.37 -0.52
CA THR A 69 -3.65 -13.56 -0.47
C THR A 69 -4.06 -14.14 0.88
N ASN A 70 -5.38 -14.29 1.08
CA ASN A 70 -5.93 -14.88 2.28
C ASN A 70 -6.62 -16.23 1.98
N GLN A 71 -5.82 -17.23 1.60
CA GLN A 71 -6.27 -18.53 1.04
C GLN A 71 -7.07 -18.41 -0.25
N GLN A 72 -6.70 -17.46 -1.11
CA GLN A 72 -7.40 -17.18 -2.37
C GLN A 72 -6.46 -17.25 -3.57
N ILE A 73 -7.02 -17.56 -4.73
CA ILE A 73 -6.32 -17.52 -6.01
C ILE A 73 -7.09 -16.54 -6.92
N PRO A 74 -6.49 -15.39 -7.32
CA PRO A 74 -7.16 -14.46 -8.21
C PRO A 74 -7.47 -15.13 -9.56
N PRO A 75 -8.68 -14.96 -10.14
CA PRO A 75 -9.04 -15.59 -11.41
C PRO A 75 -8.06 -15.27 -12.55
N THR A 76 -7.49 -14.06 -12.58
CA THR A 76 -6.48 -13.68 -13.57
C THR A 76 -5.20 -14.53 -13.47
N VAL A 77 -4.81 -14.96 -12.27
CA VAL A 77 -3.63 -15.82 -12.09
C VAL A 77 -3.88 -17.19 -12.72
N THR A 78 -5.08 -17.76 -12.51
CA THR A 78 -5.51 -18.99 -13.18
C THR A 78 -5.50 -18.85 -14.70
N ALA A 79 -6.01 -17.72 -15.22
CA ALA A 79 -6.04 -17.46 -16.66
C ALA A 79 -4.64 -17.29 -17.30
N LEU A 80 -3.65 -16.84 -16.52
CA LEU A 80 -2.26 -16.66 -16.97
C LEU A 80 -1.40 -17.93 -16.81
N GLN A 81 -1.92 -18.99 -16.17
CA GLN A 81 -1.17 -20.21 -15.92
C GLN A 81 -0.63 -20.82 -17.22
N GLY A 82 0.64 -21.23 -17.21
CA GLY A 82 1.31 -21.80 -18.39
C GLY A 82 1.87 -20.77 -19.38
N THR A 83 1.55 -19.48 -19.24
CA THR A 83 2.22 -18.41 -19.99
C THR A 83 3.59 -18.09 -19.38
N GLU A 84 4.50 -17.51 -20.18
CA GLU A 84 5.81 -17.06 -19.68
C GLU A 84 5.68 -16.07 -18.51
N PHE A 85 4.72 -15.14 -18.61
CA PHE A 85 4.45 -14.17 -17.54
C PHE A 85 3.83 -14.84 -16.31
N GLY A 86 2.87 -15.76 -16.50
CA GLY A 86 2.25 -16.51 -15.41
C GLY A 86 3.26 -17.32 -14.59
N ASN A 87 4.32 -17.84 -15.22
CA ASN A 87 5.41 -18.55 -14.53
C ASN A 87 6.22 -17.66 -13.57
N LYS A 88 6.12 -16.33 -13.68
CA LYS A 88 6.72 -15.39 -12.72
C LYS A 88 5.86 -15.20 -11.47
N ILE A 89 4.60 -15.60 -11.49
CA ILE A 89 3.63 -15.33 -10.41
C ILE A 89 3.67 -16.44 -9.37
N LYS A 90 3.71 -16.05 -8.08
CA LYS A 90 3.63 -16.96 -6.94
C LYS A 90 2.58 -16.46 -5.95
N ILE A 91 1.62 -17.31 -5.61
CA ILE A 91 0.67 -17.05 -4.54
C ILE A 91 1.32 -17.38 -3.21
N ILE A 92 1.20 -16.48 -2.23
CA ILE A 92 1.64 -16.65 -0.86
C ILE A 92 0.41 -16.48 0.03
N ASP A 93 0.09 -17.49 0.84
CA ASP A 93 -0.96 -17.33 1.84
C ASP A 93 -0.40 -16.56 3.05
N GLN A 94 -1.05 -15.45 3.40
CA GLN A 94 -0.68 -14.66 4.57
C GLN A 94 -0.69 -15.49 5.87
N ASN A 95 -1.53 -16.52 5.96
CA ASN A 95 -1.61 -17.35 7.17
C ASN A 95 -0.34 -18.17 7.37
N GLU A 96 0.28 -18.64 6.29
CA GLU A 96 1.59 -19.31 6.35
C GLU A 96 2.69 -18.37 6.87
N LEU A 97 2.58 -17.07 6.59
CA LEU A 97 3.50 -16.07 7.12
C LEU A 97 3.24 -15.79 8.61
N LEU A 98 1.97 -15.65 9.00
CA LEU A 98 1.57 -15.40 10.40
C LEU A 98 1.94 -16.56 11.34
N LEU A 99 1.74 -17.81 10.89
CA LEU A 99 2.03 -19.01 11.68
C LEU A 99 3.50 -19.12 12.08
N LYS A 100 4.42 -18.54 11.32
CA LYS A 100 5.87 -18.54 11.66
C LYS A 100 6.23 -17.65 12.84
N PHE A 101 5.30 -16.80 13.26
CA PHE A 101 5.45 -15.91 14.42
C PHE A 101 4.41 -16.22 15.49
N ASP A 102 3.98 -17.49 15.58
CA ASP A 102 3.00 -18.01 16.55
C ASP A 102 1.68 -17.22 16.60
N THR A 103 1.37 -16.48 15.54
CA THR A 103 0.15 -15.67 15.47
C THR A 103 -0.97 -16.53 14.90
N ARG A 104 -1.85 -16.99 15.78
CA ARG A 104 -3.00 -17.85 15.45
C ARG A 104 -4.27 -17.07 15.14
N SER A 105 -4.29 -15.77 15.44
CA SER A 105 -5.43 -14.90 15.15
C SER A 105 -5.50 -14.58 13.66
N PRO A 106 -6.67 -14.68 13.02
CA PRO A 106 -6.82 -14.24 11.64
C PRO A 106 -6.64 -12.73 11.51
N VAL A 107 -6.02 -12.33 10.41
CA VAL A 107 -5.79 -10.92 10.05
C VAL A 107 -6.59 -10.58 8.79
N PHE A 108 -7.21 -9.42 8.79
CA PHE A 108 -8.09 -8.90 7.73
C PHE A 108 -7.68 -7.49 7.29
N ASN A 109 -6.41 -7.10 7.49
CA ASN A 109 -5.92 -5.78 7.14
C ASN A 109 -4.51 -5.81 6.53
N SER A 110 -4.29 -4.92 5.55
CA SER A 110 -3.00 -4.81 4.85
C SER A 110 -1.85 -4.39 5.75
N LEU A 111 -2.08 -3.55 6.76
CA LEU A 111 -1.02 -3.03 7.62
C LEU A 111 -0.25 -4.16 8.32
N SER A 112 -0.97 -5.16 8.83
CA SER A 112 -0.36 -6.35 9.44
C SER A 112 0.41 -7.18 8.41
N VAL A 113 -0.12 -7.30 7.19
CA VAL A 113 0.51 -8.05 6.09
C VAL A 113 1.79 -7.36 5.61
N GLU A 114 1.82 -6.03 5.58
CA GLU A 114 3.00 -5.24 5.21
C GLU A 114 4.21 -5.57 6.10
N TRP A 115 3.99 -5.92 7.37
CA TRP A 115 5.06 -6.33 8.29
C TRP A 115 5.63 -7.73 8.01
N LEU A 116 4.93 -8.57 7.24
CA LEU A 116 5.32 -9.95 6.96
C LEU A 116 6.07 -10.12 5.63
N ILE A 117 6.09 -9.09 4.78
CA ILE A 117 6.60 -9.17 3.40
C ILE A 117 8.05 -9.69 3.33
N TRP A 118 8.92 -9.22 4.22
CA TRP A 118 10.34 -9.60 4.25
C TRP A 118 10.56 -11.10 4.43
N HIS A 119 9.59 -11.79 5.04
CA HIS A 119 9.64 -13.21 5.33
C HIS A 119 9.25 -14.10 4.12
N ILE A 120 8.90 -13.52 2.97
CA ILE A 120 8.63 -14.29 1.75
C ILE A 120 9.89 -15.04 1.31
N LYS A 121 9.77 -16.37 1.16
CA LYS A 121 10.88 -17.23 0.77
C LYS A 121 11.32 -16.93 -0.67
N GLY A 122 12.60 -16.63 -0.84
CA GLY A 122 13.21 -16.33 -2.14
C GLY A 122 12.94 -14.91 -2.67
N LEU A 123 12.31 -14.05 -1.86
CA LEU A 123 12.19 -12.61 -2.16
C LEU A 123 13.58 -11.99 -2.25
N SER A 124 13.82 -11.24 -3.33
CA SER A 124 15.04 -10.49 -3.55
C SER A 124 15.21 -9.39 -2.50
N ASN A 125 16.46 -8.97 -2.26
CA ASN A 125 16.73 -7.83 -1.39
C ASN A 125 16.07 -6.53 -1.92
N ARG A 126 15.86 -6.43 -3.23
CA ARG A 126 15.17 -5.29 -3.86
C ARG A 126 13.82 -5.74 -4.38
N PHE A 127 12.77 -5.06 -3.96
CA PHE A 127 11.43 -5.38 -4.43
C PHE A 127 10.54 -4.14 -4.48
N LEU A 128 9.50 -4.22 -5.31
CA LEU A 128 8.41 -3.27 -5.34
C LEU A 128 7.26 -3.80 -4.49
N TYR A 129 6.68 -2.97 -3.64
CA TYR A 129 5.40 -3.27 -3.00
C TYR A 129 4.28 -2.45 -3.64
N LEU A 130 3.18 -3.13 -3.96
CA LEU A 130 1.98 -2.55 -4.54
C LEU A 130 0.74 -3.11 -3.85
N ASN A 131 -0.31 -2.29 -3.78
CA ASN A 131 -1.67 -2.81 -3.71
C ASN A 131 -2.17 -3.09 -5.13
N ASP A 132 -3.26 -3.84 -5.23
CA ASP A 132 -3.94 -4.10 -6.50
C ASP A 132 -4.55 -2.85 -7.14
N ASP A 133 -4.81 -1.80 -6.37
CA ASP A 133 -5.29 -0.50 -6.83
C ASP A 133 -4.18 0.42 -7.39
N PHE A 134 -2.92 -0.05 -7.49
CA PHE A 134 -1.79 0.67 -8.09
C PHE A 134 -1.46 0.15 -9.48
N PHE A 135 -1.37 1.06 -10.46
CA PHE A 135 -1.09 0.73 -11.85
C PHE A 135 0.09 1.52 -12.39
N ILE A 136 0.93 0.84 -13.16
CA ILE A 136 1.95 1.45 -14.01
C ILE A 136 1.31 1.66 -15.40
N ILE A 137 1.44 2.85 -15.97
CA ILE A 137 0.78 3.21 -17.25
C ILE A 137 1.75 3.71 -18.34
N ARG A 138 3.07 3.60 -18.07
CA ARG A 138 4.17 3.97 -18.96
C ARG A 138 5.33 3.01 -18.76
N ASP A 139 6.15 2.83 -19.78
CA ASP A 139 7.36 2.02 -19.67
C ASP A 139 8.29 2.58 -18.59
N VAL A 140 8.66 1.72 -17.66
CA VAL A 140 9.59 2.02 -16.57
C VAL A 140 10.77 1.05 -16.62
N THR A 141 11.89 1.49 -16.09
CA THR A 141 13.13 0.74 -15.98
C THR A 141 13.45 0.45 -14.51
N PRO A 142 14.35 -0.51 -14.22
CA PRO A 142 14.87 -0.69 -12.87
C PRO A 142 15.41 0.60 -12.23
N ALA A 143 16.01 1.48 -13.04
CA ALA A 143 16.60 2.75 -12.61
C ALA A 143 15.57 3.80 -12.16
N ASP A 144 14.30 3.60 -12.50
CA ASP A 144 13.18 4.39 -11.98
C ASP A 144 12.86 4.02 -10.53
N PHE A 145 13.31 2.87 -10.03
CA PHE A 145 13.02 2.44 -8.66
C PHE A 145 14.28 2.32 -7.80
N PHE A 146 15.40 1.94 -8.41
CA PHE A 146 16.66 1.69 -7.73
C PHE A 146 17.83 2.28 -8.53
N ARG A 147 18.63 3.14 -7.90
CA ARG A 147 19.87 3.67 -8.48
C ARG A 147 21.04 3.29 -7.59
N ASN A 148 21.91 2.41 -8.09
CA ASN A 148 22.92 1.74 -7.27
C ASN A 148 22.24 1.06 -6.08
N ASP A 149 22.69 1.28 -4.84
CA ASP A 149 22.09 0.76 -3.61
C ASP A 149 21.07 1.72 -2.97
N ARG A 150 20.50 2.64 -3.75
CA ARG A 150 19.54 3.64 -3.26
C ARG A 150 18.15 3.42 -3.83
N ILE A 151 17.13 3.60 -2.99
CA ILE A 151 15.73 3.64 -3.44
C ILE A 151 15.40 5.02 -4.03
N VAL A 152 14.65 5.02 -5.13
CA VAL A 152 14.18 6.26 -5.77
C VAL A 152 12.85 6.67 -5.14
N LEU A 153 12.82 7.84 -4.53
CA LEU A 153 11.66 8.42 -3.85
C LEU A 153 10.97 9.47 -4.71
N ARG A 154 9.65 9.38 -4.71
CA ARG A 154 8.71 10.32 -5.34
C ARG A 154 7.75 10.73 -4.24
N GLY A 155 7.53 12.01 -4.03
CA GLY A 155 6.77 12.49 -2.88
C GLY A 155 7.15 13.91 -2.53
N GLU A 156 6.77 14.35 -1.34
CA GLU A 156 7.01 15.72 -0.92
C GLU A 156 7.26 15.82 0.58
N TRP A 157 8.16 16.72 0.95
CA TRP A 157 8.38 17.05 2.35
C TRP A 157 7.17 17.77 2.92
N LYS A 158 6.67 17.28 4.06
CA LYS A 158 5.60 17.89 4.83
C LYS A 158 6.04 18.10 6.27
N ILE A 159 5.43 19.09 6.91
CA ILE A 159 5.58 19.31 8.36
C ILE A 159 4.61 18.38 9.08
N GLN A 160 5.09 17.70 10.11
CA GLN A 160 4.30 16.88 11.04
C GLN A 160 3.14 17.73 11.58
N ALA A 161 1.91 17.20 11.64
CA ALA A 161 0.75 18.01 12.00
C ALA A 161 0.87 18.62 13.40
N ALA A 162 1.44 17.87 14.34
CA ALA A 162 1.76 18.34 15.68
C ALA A 162 2.79 19.47 15.72
N GLN A 163 3.58 19.69 14.67
CA GLN A 163 4.63 20.70 14.61
C GLN A 163 4.22 21.95 13.83
N LYS A 164 3.00 22.00 13.28
CA LYS A 164 2.48 23.18 12.60
C LYS A 164 2.30 24.31 13.61
N TRP A 165 2.75 25.51 13.26
CA TRP A 165 2.64 26.70 14.11
C TRP A 165 1.19 26.98 14.54
N SER A 166 0.23 26.82 13.63
CA SER A 166 -1.20 27.01 13.91
C SER A 166 -1.73 26.03 14.97
N TYR A 167 -1.26 24.78 14.93
CA TYR A 167 -1.58 23.79 15.95
C TYR A 167 -0.92 24.13 17.29
N GLN A 168 0.36 24.51 17.28
CA GLN A 168 1.10 24.88 18.48
C GLN A 168 0.50 26.09 19.20
N ILE A 169 0.02 27.10 18.46
CA ILE A 169 -0.72 28.24 19.04
C ILE A 169 -2.04 27.77 19.65
N LYS A 170 -2.82 26.96 18.92
CA LYS A 170 -4.09 26.43 19.42
C LYS A 170 -3.88 25.61 20.70
N LYS A 171 -2.88 24.73 20.73
CA LYS A 171 -2.51 23.96 21.91
C LYS A 171 -2.15 24.84 23.10
N ARG A 172 -1.37 25.91 22.91
CA ARG A 172 -1.06 26.88 23.97
C ARG A 172 -2.31 27.57 24.52
N LEU A 173 -3.26 27.94 23.65
CA LEU A 173 -4.53 28.54 24.06
C LEU A 173 -5.40 27.57 24.87
N TYR A 174 -5.50 26.30 24.45
CA TYR A 174 -6.24 25.27 25.18
C TYR A 174 -5.62 24.99 26.55
N ASN A 175 -4.30 24.86 26.61
CA ASN A 175 -3.58 24.70 27.88
C ASN A 175 -3.78 25.90 28.81
N TRP A 176 -3.88 27.12 28.26
CA TRP A 176 -4.16 28.32 29.04
C TRP A 176 -5.60 28.35 29.58
N LEU A 177 -6.57 27.82 28.83
CA LEU A 177 -7.99 27.74 29.22
C LEU A 177 -8.30 26.56 30.14
N GLY A 178 -7.34 25.66 30.41
CA GLY A 178 -7.56 24.45 31.20
C GLY A 178 -8.34 23.35 30.46
N ASP A 179 -8.45 23.46 29.13
CA ASP A 179 -9.15 22.49 28.28
C ASP A 179 -8.26 21.32 27.87
N ILE A 180 -8.89 20.22 27.43
CA ILE A 180 -8.21 19.02 26.92
C ILE A 180 -7.41 19.38 25.65
N ASP A 181 -6.13 18.95 25.62
CA ASP A 181 -5.22 19.18 24.49
C ASP A 181 -5.84 18.70 23.16
N PRO A 182 -6.02 19.58 22.16
CA PRO A 182 -6.60 19.17 20.90
C PRO A 182 -5.67 18.18 20.19
N LYS A 183 -6.21 17.07 19.69
CA LYS A 183 -5.46 16.20 18.77
C LYS A 183 -5.29 16.88 17.40
N PRO A 184 -4.13 16.78 16.73
CA PRO A 184 -3.98 17.26 15.37
C PRO A 184 -5.00 16.55 14.45
N LYS A 185 -5.79 17.32 13.70
CA LYS A 185 -6.71 16.75 12.72
C LYS A 185 -5.95 16.44 11.42
N THR A 186 -5.73 15.16 11.15
CA THR A 186 -5.17 14.66 9.88
C THR A 186 -6.06 13.54 9.35
N ASP A 187 -6.02 13.33 8.03
CA ASP A 187 -6.60 12.12 7.45
C ASP A 187 -5.85 10.87 7.96
N PRO A 188 -6.52 9.70 8.04
CA PRO A 188 -5.92 8.48 8.58
C PRO A 188 -4.63 8.06 7.85
N HIS A 189 -4.60 8.19 6.52
CA HIS A 189 -3.44 7.81 5.71
C HIS A 189 -2.20 8.66 6.05
N ARG A 190 -2.37 9.99 6.12
CA ARG A 190 -1.32 10.89 6.58
C ARG A 190 -0.89 10.60 8.02
N SER A 191 -1.84 10.33 8.90
CA SER A 191 -1.56 10.03 10.31
C SER A 191 -0.63 8.82 10.46
N TRP A 192 -0.85 7.75 9.67
CA TRP A 192 0.02 6.58 9.69
C TRP A 192 1.43 6.89 9.17
N GLN A 193 1.55 7.65 8.08
CA GLN A 193 2.87 8.06 7.58
C GLN A 193 3.63 8.96 8.57
N GLU A 194 2.92 9.90 9.22
CA GLU A 194 3.50 10.76 10.26
C GLU A 194 4.04 9.92 11.43
N LYS A 195 3.27 8.93 11.89
CA LYS A 195 3.67 8.02 12.97
C LYS A 195 4.89 7.16 12.59
N SER A 196 4.88 6.56 11.40
CA SER A 196 6.03 5.79 10.91
C SER A 196 7.30 6.63 10.78
N ALA A 197 7.17 7.89 10.33
CA ALA A 197 8.30 8.81 10.27
C ALA A 197 8.84 9.16 11.67
N GLN A 198 7.97 9.39 12.66
CA GLN A 198 8.37 9.65 14.05
C GLN A 198 9.16 8.47 14.63
N LEU A 199 8.74 7.23 14.36
CA LEU A 199 9.45 6.03 14.80
C LEU A 199 10.85 5.89 14.16
N ALA A 200 11.02 6.36 12.92
CA ALA A 200 12.34 6.49 12.30
C ALA A 200 13.19 7.65 12.86
N GLY A 201 12.63 8.48 13.75
CA GLY A 201 13.29 9.64 14.37
C GLY A 201 13.02 10.99 13.68
N TRP A 202 12.01 11.06 12.81
CA TRP A 202 11.64 12.26 12.08
C TRP A 202 10.51 13.03 12.77
N HIS A 203 10.85 13.84 13.78
CA HIS A 203 9.86 14.50 14.65
C HIS A 203 9.34 15.86 14.14
N LYS A 204 10.05 16.51 13.20
CA LYS A 204 9.68 17.85 12.67
C LYS A 204 8.96 17.79 11.32
N GLN A 205 9.57 17.08 10.39
CA GLN A 205 9.10 16.90 9.02
C GLN A 205 9.04 15.40 8.72
N PHE A 206 8.26 15.03 7.72
CA PHE A 206 8.21 13.69 7.17
C PHE A 206 8.08 13.77 5.65
N TYR A 207 8.47 12.72 4.96
CA TYR A 207 8.33 12.61 3.52
C TYR A 207 7.01 11.89 3.21
N LEU A 208 6.06 12.64 2.64
CA LEU A 208 4.77 12.11 2.27
C LEU A 208 4.90 11.26 1.00
N LEU A 209 4.70 9.96 1.16
CA LEU A 209 4.70 9.01 0.05
C LEU A 209 3.37 9.08 -0.71
N PRO A 210 3.40 9.16 -2.05
CA PRO A 210 2.22 9.10 -2.89
C PRO A 210 1.68 7.68 -2.96
N HIS A 211 0.46 7.53 -3.47
CA HIS A 211 -0.10 6.22 -3.78
C HIS A 211 0.48 5.74 -5.12
N ALA A 212 1.58 4.99 -5.03
CA ALA A 212 2.35 4.47 -6.16
C ALA A 212 3.12 3.22 -5.72
N PRO A 213 3.68 2.43 -6.67
CA PRO A 213 4.57 1.33 -6.31
C PRO A 213 5.74 1.81 -5.45
N PHE A 214 5.97 1.14 -4.31
CA PHE A 214 7.02 1.51 -3.36
C PHE A 214 8.27 0.67 -3.58
N SER A 215 9.42 1.32 -3.79
CA SER A 215 10.73 0.66 -3.84
C SER A 215 11.23 0.41 -2.42
N LEU A 216 11.54 -0.85 -2.12
CA LEU A 216 11.87 -1.31 -0.77
C LEU A 216 13.09 -2.22 -0.77
N ILE A 217 13.78 -2.23 0.36
CA ILE A 217 14.95 -3.05 0.64
C ILE A 217 14.59 -4.04 1.75
N LYS A 218 14.70 -5.34 1.47
CA LYS A 218 14.32 -6.41 2.41
C LYS A 218 15.19 -6.40 3.67
N GLU A 219 16.49 -6.19 3.51
CA GLU A 219 17.46 -6.10 4.61
C GLU A 219 17.05 -5.03 5.65
N THR A 220 16.44 -3.92 5.22
CA THR A 220 15.95 -2.88 6.15
C THR A 220 14.87 -3.41 7.09
N PHE A 221 13.98 -4.28 6.60
CA PHE A 221 13.01 -4.95 7.46
C PHE A 221 13.69 -5.93 8.41
N GLU A 222 14.61 -6.75 7.90
CA GLU A 222 15.33 -7.77 8.69
C GLU A 222 16.10 -7.14 9.84
N GLU A 223 16.86 -6.08 9.56
CA GLU A 223 17.60 -5.33 10.56
C GLU A 223 16.69 -4.67 11.59
N TYR A 224 15.62 -4.00 11.15
CA TYR A 224 14.70 -3.31 12.05
C TYR A 224 13.99 -4.29 12.98
N ILE A 225 13.48 -5.40 12.43
CA ILE A 225 12.70 -6.39 13.19
C ILE A 225 13.60 -7.20 14.13
N THR A 226 14.85 -7.45 13.75
CA THR A 226 15.84 -8.07 14.65
C THR A 226 16.18 -7.16 15.83
N GLN A 227 16.18 -5.84 15.63
CA GLN A 227 16.46 -4.85 16.68
C GLN A 227 15.24 -4.55 17.57
N ASP A 228 14.03 -4.53 17.00
CA ASP A 228 12.78 -4.22 17.67
C ASP A 228 11.69 -5.22 17.29
N SER A 229 11.72 -6.38 17.93
CA SER A 229 10.72 -7.41 17.72
C SER A 229 9.36 -7.03 18.32
N GLN A 230 9.30 -6.10 19.28
CA GLN A 230 8.04 -5.79 19.97
C GLN A 230 7.07 -5.08 19.04
N LEU A 231 7.51 -4.01 18.37
CA LEU A 231 6.64 -3.28 17.45
C LEU A 231 6.12 -4.18 16.33
N PHE A 232 7.00 -5.03 15.80
CA PHE A 232 6.65 -6.02 14.78
C PHE A 232 5.56 -6.99 15.29
N ILE A 233 5.78 -7.63 16.45
CA ILE A 233 4.86 -8.61 17.03
C ILE A 233 3.50 -7.96 17.36
N GLU A 234 3.48 -6.73 17.86
CA GLU A 234 2.24 -5.99 18.11
C GLU A 234 1.48 -5.73 16.81
N ASN A 235 2.17 -5.27 15.76
CA ASN A 235 1.51 -4.88 14.51
C ASN A 235 0.89 -6.04 13.74
N ILE A 236 1.47 -7.24 13.79
CA ILE A 236 0.94 -8.43 13.09
C ILE A 236 -0.25 -9.09 13.82
N ARG A 237 -0.52 -8.70 15.07
CA ARG A 237 -1.57 -9.33 15.90
C ARG A 237 -2.95 -8.69 15.76
N TYR A 238 -3.02 -7.46 15.25
CA TYR A 238 -4.29 -6.77 15.07
C TYR A 238 -5.11 -7.44 13.96
N PRO A 239 -6.31 -7.98 14.26
CA PRO A 239 -7.16 -8.58 13.24
C PRO A 239 -7.64 -7.54 12.22
N PHE A 240 -7.96 -6.34 12.70
CA PHE A 240 -8.47 -5.21 11.92
C PHE A 240 -7.54 -4.00 12.04
N ARG A 241 -7.69 -3.01 11.16
CA ARG A 241 -6.89 -1.78 11.24
C ARG A 241 -7.11 -1.09 12.58
N HIS A 242 -6.03 -0.79 13.29
CA HIS A 242 -6.07 -0.14 14.60
C HIS A 242 -5.33 1.20 14.58
N PRO A 243 -5.80 2.24 15.32
CA PRO A 243 -5.09 3.52 15.44
C PRO A 243 -3.64 3.37 15.95
N ASP A 244 -3.39 2.34 16.76
CA ASP A 244 -2.06 2.05 17.30
C ASP A 244 -1.16 1.25 16.36
N GLN A 245 -1.67 0.78 15.23
CA GLN A 245 -0.80 0.21 14.20
C GLN A 245 0.07 1.27 13.52
N VAL A 246 1.10 0.77 12.85
CA VAL A 246 2.11 1.50 12.11
C VAL A 246 2.25 0.81 10.77
N SER A 247 2.22 1.57 9.68
CA SER A 247 2.54 1.02 8.37
C SER A 247 4.06 0.84 8.26
N SER A 248 4.51 -0.38 7.95
CA SER A 248 5.94 -0.69 7.84
C SER A 248 6.57 0.02 6.64
N ILE A 249 5.82 0.21 5.55
CA ILE A 249 6.31 0.80 4.30
C ILE A 249 6.91 2.21 4.49
N PRO A 250 6.16 3.23 4.98
CA PRO A 250 6.74 4.54 5.25
C PRO A 250 7.84 4.47 6.32
N LEU A 251 7.77 3.54 7.28
CA LEU A 251 8.82 3.39 8.28
C LEU A 251 10.15 2.98 7.61
N MET A 252 10.15 1.92 6.80
CA MET A 252 11.35 1.45 6.11
C MET A 252 11.91 2.51 5.16
N VAL A 253 11.05 3.24 4.45
CA VAL A 253 11.50 4.36 3.59
C VAL A 253 12.19 5.44 4.42
N HIS A 254 11.64 5.85 5.56
CA HIS A 254 12.26 6.87 6.41
C HIS A 254 13.56 6.40 7.09
N LEU A 255 13.71 5.10 7.34
CA LEU A 255 14.98 4.50 7.79
C LEU A 255 16.04 4.55 6.68
N GLU A 256 15.68 4.23 5.43
CA GLU A 256 16.58 4.38 4.28
C GLU A 256 17.02 5.83 4.08
N MET A 257 16.11 6.79 4.27
CA MET A 257 16.43 8.22 4.22
C MET A 257 17.46 8.60 5.30
N LYS A 258 17.28 8.12 6.53
CA LYS A 258 18.22 8.37 7.64
C LYS A 258 19.61 7.79 7.36
N ARG A 259 19.66 6.68 6.63
CA ARG A 259 20.90 6.02 6.16
C ARG A 259 21.49 6.63 4.89
N GLN A 260 20.87 7.68 4.34
CA GLN A 260 21.27 8.34 3.08
C GLN A 260 21.30 7.37 1.88
N ARG A 261 20.44 6.34 1.91
CA ARG A 261 20.27 5.34 0.84
C ARG A 261 19.07 5.66 -0.06
N THR A 262 18.84 6.95 -0.32
CA THR A 262 17.70 7.42 -1.13
C THR A 262 18.14 8.41 -2.21
N VAL A 263 17.39 8.45 -3.30
CA VAL A 263 17.50 9.45 -4.36
C VAL A 263 16.12 10.04 -4.59
N TYR A 264 16.03 11.36 -4.65
CA TYR A 264 14.78 12.05 -4.97
C TYR A 264 14.70 12.25 -6.48
N ASP A 265 13.61 11.81 -7.10
CA ASP A 265 13.39 11.97 -8.53
C ASP A 265 11.92 12.26 -8.80
N SER A 266 11.64 13.34 -9.54
CA SER A 266 10.28 13.76 -9.88
C SER A 266 9.97 13.65 -11.37
N ASN A 267 10.77 12.93 -12.16
CA ASN A 267 10.60 12.77 -13.61
C ASN A 267 9.29 12.05 -13.94
N TYR A 268 8.93 11.06 -13.12
CA TYR A 268 7.64 10.39 -13.18
C TYR A 268 6.77 10.77 -11.98
N GLN A 269 5.54 11.13 -12.30
CA GLN A 269 4.50 11.54 -11.36
C GLN A 269 3.53 10.39 -11.08
N ALA A 270 2.94 10.45 -9.90
CA ALA A 270 1.86 9.57 -9.47
C ALA A 270 0.57 10.37 -9.28
N ILE A 271 -0.55 9.86 -9.79
CA ILE A 271 -1.86 10.47 -9.63
C ILE A 271 -2.79 9.51 -8.90
N MET A 272 -3.53 10.02 -7.92
CA MET A 272 -4.58 9.26 -7.26
C MET A 272 -5.97 9.75 -7.71
N VAL A 273 -6.83 8.79 -8.00
CA VAL A 273 -8.24 8.95 -8.25
C VAL A 273 -9.01 8.06 -7.27
N ASN A 274 -10.02 8.60 -6.61
CA ASN A 274 -10.87 7.88 -5.67
C ASN A 274 -12.31 7.94 -6.16
N GLY A 275 -12.89 6.78 -6.47
CA GLY A 275 -14.23 6.64 -7.04
C GLY A 275 -15.36 7.01 -6.08
N ALA A 276 -15.15 6.84 -4.77
CA ALA A 276 -16.14 7.16 -3.74
C ALA A 276 -16.24 8.66 -3.44
N THR A 277 -15.12 9.38 -3.46
CA THR A 277 -15.03 10.75 -2.92
C THR A 277 -14.79 11.84 -3.96
N HIS A 278 -14.27 11.52 -5.14
CA HIS A 278 -14.06 12.53 -6.18
C HIS A 278 -15.30 12.75 -7.03
N PRO A 279 -15.67 14.02 -7.32
CA PRO A 279 -16.69 14.30 -8.34
C PRO A 279 -16.29 13.74 -9.70
N PHE A 280 -17.25 13.26 -10.48
CA PHE A 280 -16.95 12.62 -11.78
C PHE A 280 -16.16 13.52 -12.73
N LYS A 281 -16.43 14.83 -12.75
CA LYS A 281 -15.64 15.81 -13.53
C LYS A 281 -14.16 15.82 -13.14
N LYS A 282 -13.86 15.69 -11.83
CA LYS A 282 -12.49 15.61 -11.30
C LYS A 282 -11.83 14.29 -11.69
N ILE A 283 -12.57 13.18 -11.65
CA ILE A 283 -12.11 11.86 -12.13
C ILE A 283 -11.71 11.97 -13.61
N LYS A 284 -12.62 12.41 -14.49
CA LYS A 284 -12.35 12.60 -15.93
C LYS A 284 -11.12 13.48 -16.17
N SER A 285 -11.05 14.63 -15.49
CA SER A 285 -9.92 15.56 -15.63
C SER A 285 -8.57 14.91 -15.27
N ARG A 286 -8.51 14.16 -14.16
CA ARG A 286 -7.29 13.48 -13.73
C ARG A 286 -6.90 12.34 -14.65
N LEU A 287 -7.88 11.52 -15.06
CA LEU A 287 -7.64 10.40 -15.98
C LEU A 287 -7.21 10.88 -17.36
N ASN A 288 -7.83 11.92 -17.91
CA ASN A 288 -7.41 12.54 -19.16
C ASN A 288 -6.01 13.16 -19.04
N HIS A 289 -5.68 13.79 -17.91
CA HIS A 289 -4.34 14.32 -17.69
C HIS A 289 -3.30 13.19 -17.65
N ALA A 290 -3.56 12.11 -16.91
CA ALA A 290 -2.68 10.94 -16.86
C ALA A 290 -2.49 10.29 -18.25
N TYR A 291 -3.57 10.18 -19.02
CA TYR A 291 -3.53 9.61 -20.37
C TYR A 291 -2.68 10.43 -21.34
N ASN A 292 -2.78 11.76 -21.28
CA ASN A 292 -2.09 12.64 -22.23
C ASN A 292 -0.67 13.05 -21.79
N ASN A 293 -0.37 12.95 -20.50
CA ASN A 293 0.94 13.35 -19.96
C ASN A 293 1.88 12.15 -19.83
N ARG A 294 2.95 12.12 -20.64
CA ARG A 294 3.96 11.05 -20.60
C ARG A 294 4.76 11.00 -19.30
N HIS A 295 4.78 12.09 -18.53
CA HIS A 295 5.41 12.12 -17.20
C HIS A 295 4.55 11.48 -16.11
N VAL A 296 3.29 11.13 -16.37
CA VAL A 296 2.48 10.38 -15.41
C VAL A 296 2.64 8.89 -15.71
N ALA A 297 3.49 8.21 -14.93
CA ALA A 297 3.74 6.78 -15.07
C ALA A 297 2.96 5.92 -14.08
N PHE A 298 2.47 6.53 -12.98
CA PHE A 298 1.80 5.80 -11.92
C PHE A 298 0.41 6.37 -11.66
N ILE A 299 -0.57 5.48 -11.52
CA ILE A 299 -1.91 5.85 -11.12
C ILE A 299 -2.44 4.91 -10.04
N CYS A 300 -3.11 5.49 -9.06
CA CYS A 300 -3.86 4.75 -8.05
C CYS A 300 -5.36 5.02 -8.25
N MET A 301 -6.15 3.96 -8.37
CA MET A 301 -7.62 4.04 -8.48
C MET A 301 -8.29 3.37 -7.30
N GLN A 302 -8.61 4.16 -6.28
CA GLN A 302 -9.23 3.66 -5.05
C GLN A 302 -10.74 3.62 -5.16
N SER A 303 -11.34 2.64 -4.47
CA SER A 303 -12.79 2.61 -4.22
C SER A 303 -13.63 2.68 -5.49
N ILE A 304 -13.21 1.97 -6.54
CA ILE A 304 -14.02 1.80 -7.77
C ILE A 304 -15.34 1.13 -7.40
N ASP A 305 -15.30 0.15 -6.49
CA ASP A 305 -16.46 -0.60 -6.01
C ASP A 305 -17.60 0.26 -5.46
N GLN A 306 -17.27 1.43 -4.89
CA GLN A 306 -18.21 2.38 -4.29
C GLN A 306 -18.65 3.51 -5.23
N ALA A 307 -18.07 3.62 -6.43
CA ALA A 307 -18.45 4.66 -7.37
C ALA A 307 -19.84 4.35 -8.01
N PRO A 308 -20.58 5.34 -8.53
CA PRO A 308 -21.79 5.07 -9.30
C PRO A 308 -21.49 4.21 -10.55
N PRO A 309 -22.41 3.36 -11.05
CA PRO A 309 -22.13 2.41 -12.13
C PRO A 309 -21.49 3.03 -13.39
N MET A 310 -21.99 4.18 -13.85
CA MET A 310 -21.40 4.91 -14.98
C MET A 310 -19.95 5.36 -14.73
N VAL A 311 -19.61 5.70 -13.47
CA VAL A 311 -18.25 6.09 -13.09
C VAL A 311 -17.34 4.86 -13.02
N GLN A 312 -17.85 3.73 -12.50
CA GLN A 312 -17.13 2.45 -12.50
C GLN A 312 -16.75 2.05 -13.92
N GLU A 313 -17.73 2.02 -14.82
CA GLU A 313 -17.54 1.68 -16.23
C GLU A 313 -16.51 2.59 -16.89
N TYR A 314 -16.60 3.91 -16.67
CA TYR A 314 -15.62 4.86 -17.20
C TYR A 314 -14.20 4.59 -16.70
N MET A 315 -14.03 4.30 -15.40
CA MET A 315 -12.71 4.02 -14.81
C MET A 315 -12.12 2.71 -15.34
N LEU A 316 -12.93 1.65 -15.44
CA LEU A 316 -12.51 0.36 -15.96
C LEU A 316 -12.18 0.42 -17.46
N ASN A 317 -13.00 1.09 -18.27
CA ASN A 317 -12.72 1.32 -19.70
C ASN A 317 -11.43 2.12 -19.89
N TRP A 318 -11.16 3.09 -19.02
CA TRP A 318 -9.89 3.83 -19.05
C TRP A 318 -8.69 2.93 -18.73
N LEU A 319 -8.79 2.06 -17.73
CA LEU A 319 -7.73 1.10 -17.39
C LEU A 319 -7.46 0.15 -18.57
N GLN A 320 -8.51 -0.40 -19.15
CA GLN A 320 -8.42 -1.23 -20.35
C GLN A 320 -7.70 -0.50 -21.48
N GLN A 321 -8.13 0.72 -21.83
CA GLN A 321 -7.51 1.52 -22.88
C GLN A 321 -6.02 1.83 -22.62
N CYS A 322 -5.63 1.99 -21.35
CA CYS A 322 -4.25 2.34 -20.99
C CYS A 322 -3.32 1.14 -20.92
N ILE A 323 -3.83 -0.02 -20.50
CA ILE A 323 -3.01 -1.16 -20.07
C ILE A 323 -3.08 -2.30 -21.09
N GLU A 324 -4.22 -2.50 -21.75
CA GLU A 324 -4.40 -3.53 -22.80
C GLU A 324 -4.06 -2.97 -24.19
#